data_AF-F9EQ86-F1
#
_entry.id   AF-F9EQ86-F1
#
_cell.length_a   1.000
_cell.length_b   1.000
_cell.length_c   1.000
_cell.angle_alpha   90.00
_cell.angle_beta   90.00
_cell.angle_gamma   90.00
#
_symmetry.space_group_name_H-M   'P 1'
#
loop_
_entity.id
_entity.type
_entity.pdbx_description
1 polymer ?
#
loop_
_entity_poly.entity_id
_entity_poly.type
_entity_poly.pdbx_seq_one_letter_code
_entity_poly.pdbx_strand_id
1 'polypeptide(L)'
;MDKLIKEEFFKEFSIDEDYFLSTGLDWNELENIYEDYIELVPLLEKEAEYIVSKLIDVPSVHSVRRRVKKPTHLIEKIIRKGKNIKKEI
;
A
#
# COMPACT_ATOMS: atom_id res chain seq x y z
N MET A 1 -13.42 11.36 -5.18
CA MET A 1 -12.55 10.59 -4.27
C MET A 1 -12.93 9.14 -4.46
N ASP A 2 -11.97 8.32 -4.88
CA ASP A 2 -12.15 6.87 -4.82
C ASP A 2 -12.25 6.49 -3.35
N LYS A 3 -13.39 5.97 -2.93
CA LYS A 3 -13.62 5.55 -1.54
C LYS A 3 -13.23 4.08 -1.39
N LEU A 4 -12.58 3.74 -0.28
CA LEU A 4 -12.28 2.35 0.05
C LEU A 4 -13.53 1.67 0.64
N ILE A 5 -14.28 0.92 -0.17
CA ILE A 5 -15.48 0.20 0.29
C ILE A 5 -15.07 -1.17 0.85
N LYS A 6 -15.40 -1.45 2.12
CA LYS A 6 -14.97 -2.66 2.84
C LYS A 6 -15.38 -3.94 2.14
N GLU A 7 -16.65 -4.06 1.78
CA GLU A 7 -17.22 -5.29 1.21
C GLU A 7 -16.60 -5.59 -0.17
N GLU A 8 -16.41 -4.56 -0.98
CA GLU A 8 -15.76 -4.68 -2.29
C GLU A 8 -14.29 -5.05 -2.15
N PHE A 9 -13.58 -4.42 -1.21
CA PHE A 9 -12.18 -4.69 -0.94
C PHE A 9 -11.94 -6.12 -0.45
N PHE A 10 -12.78 -6.60 0.48
CA PHE A 10 -12.67 -7.96 1.00
C PHE A 10 -12.91 -8.99 -0.09
N LYS A 11 -13.87 -8.73 -0.97
CA LYS A 11 -14.14 -9.56 -2.13
C LYS A 11 -12.97 -9.53 -3.13
N GLU A 12 -12.42 -8.37 -3.45
CA GLU A 12 -11.30 -8.21 -4.39
C GLU A 12 -10.06 -8.98 -3.91
N PHE A 13 -9.71 -8.85 -2.62
CA PHE A 13 -8.51 -9.46 -2.04
C PHE A 13 -8.75 -10.81 -1.38
N SER A 14 -9.97 -11.36 -1.47
CA SER A 14 -10.36 -12.62 -0.82
C SER A 14 -10.01 -12.65 0.68
N ILE A 15 -10.31 -11.55 1.37
CA ILE A 15 -10.05 -11.39 2.81
C ILE A 15 -11.22 -11.99 3.57
N ASP A 16 -10.90 -12.97 4.40
CA ASP A 16 -11.84 -13.57 5.35
C ASP A 16 -12.13 -12.63 6.53
N GLU A 17 -13.39 -12.52 6.93
CA GLU A 17 -13.80 -11.58 7.97
C GLU A 17 -13.27 -12.00 9.35
N ASP A 18 -13.27 -13.30 9.66
CA ASP A 18 -12.68 -13.82 10.90
C ASP A 18 -11.17 -13.57 10.94
N TYR A 19 -10.49 -13.72 9.80
CA TYR A 19 -9.08 -13.33 9.66
C TYR A 19 -8.90 -11.85 9.98
N PHE A 20 -9.68 -10.96 9.37
CA PHE A 20 -9.57 -9.51 9.62
C PHE A 20 -9.80 -9.19 11.10
N LEU A 21 -10.88 -9.68 11.70
CA LEU A 21 -11.19 -9.49 13.12
C LEU A 21 -10.04 -9.96 14.02
N SER A 22 -9.42 -11.10 13.69
CA SER A 22 -8.28 -11.62 14.46
C SER A 22 -7.01 -10.76 14.37
N THR A 23 -6.89 -9.88 13.36
CA THR A 23 -5.80 -8.89 13.32
C THR A 23 -5.97 -7.80 14.39
N GLY A 24 -7.21 -7.47 14.76
CA GLY A 24 -7.56 -6.34 15.62
C GLY A 24 -7.25 -4.97 15.02
N LEU A 25 -7.09 -4.87 13.71
CA LEU A 25 -7.04 -3.60 12.99
C LEU A 25 -8.43 -2.97 12.95
N ASP A 26 -8.48 -1.63 13.01
CA ASP A 26 -9.72 -0.88 12.78
C ASP A 26 -9.88 -0.54 11.31
N TRP A 27 -11.10 -0.70 10.78
CA TRP A 27 -11.36 -0.40 9.37
C TRP A 27 -11.30 1.11 9.07
N ASN A 28 -11.80 1.96 9.98
CA ASN A 28 -11.77 3.40 9.75
C ASN A 28 -10.34 3.93 9.73
N GLU A 29 -9.45 3.38 10.56
CA GLU A 29 -8.02 3.69 10.51
C GLU A 29 -7.40 3.31 9.15
N LEU A 30 -7.79 2.16 8.58
CA LEU A 30 -7.33 1.76 7.24
C LEU A 30 -7.87 2.67 6.14
N GLU A 31 -9.11 3.17 6.26
CA GLU A 31 -9.66 4.19 5.36
C GLU A 31 -8.86 5.49 5.44
N ASN A 32 -8.55 5.98 6.65
CA ASN A 32 -7.74 7.19 6.83
C ASN A 32 -6.34 7.03 6.20
N ILE A 33 -5.67 5.90 6.43
CA ILE A 33 -4.37 5.60 5.82
C ILE A 33 -4.48 5.57 4.29
N TYR A 34 -5.57 5.02 3.76
CA TYR A 34 -5.80 4.94 2.31
C TYR A 34 -5.97 6.34 1.70
N GLU A 35 -6.78 7.20 2.32
CA GLU A 35 -7.03 8.57 1.88
C GLU A 35 -5.74 9.40 1.91
N ASP A 36 -5.03 9.41 3.03
CA ASP A 36 -3.74 10.09 3.17
C ASP A 36 -2.73 9.62 2.12
N TYR A 37 -2.66 8.30 1.89
CA TYR A 37 -1.71 7.73 0.95
C TYR A 37 -2.06 8.04 -0.51
N ILE A 38 -3.36 8.10 -0.87
CA ILE A 38 -3.78 8.55 -2.21
C ILE A 38 -3.25 9.94 -2.52
N GLU A 39 -3.35 10.86 -1.57
CA GLU A 39 -2.85 12.23 -1.73
C GLU A 39 -1.33 12.28 -1.89
N LEU A 40 -0.63 11.33 -1.27
CA LEU A 40 0.82 11.21 -1.34
C LEU A 40 1.33 10.57 -2.64
N VAL A 41 0.54 9.70 -3.30
CA VAL A 41 0.96 8.95 -4.50
C VAL A 41 1.51 9.84 -5.62
N PRO A 42 0.89 10.97 -6.02
CA PRO A 42 1.42 11.84 -7.07
C PRO A 42 2.83 12.38 -6.76
N LEU A 43 3.08 12.73 -5.49
CA LEU A 43 4.41 13.15 -5.05
C LEU A 43 5.41 12.00 -5.16
N LEU A 44 5.05 10.81 -4.66
CA LEU A 44 5.92 9.63 -4.71
C LEU A 44 6.25 9.22 -6.15
N GLU A 45 5.30 9.33 -7.07
CA GLU A 45 5.52 9.03 -8.49
C GLU A 45 6.51 10.00 -9.11
N LYS A 46 6.40 11.31 -8.80
CA LYS A 46 7.33 12.35 -9.24
C LYS A 46 8.73 12.13 -8.68
N GLU A 47 8.86 11.84 -7.40
CA GLU A 47 10.15 11.58 -6.76
C GLU A 47 10.79 10.29 -7.31
N ALA A 48 10.00 9.24 -7.53
CA ALA A 48 10.48 7.99 -8.13
C ALA A 48 10.99 8.22 -9.56
N GLU A 49 10.29 9.03 -10.36
CA GLU A 49 10.74 9.43 -11.69
C GLU A 49 12.05 10.23 -11.65
N TYR A 50 12.15 11.20 -10.74
CA TYR A 50 13.38 11.96 -10.55
C TYR A 50 14.58 11.05 -10.21
N ILE A 51 14.42 10.13 -9.26
CA ILE A 51 15.48 9.18 -8.88
C ILE A 51 15.86 8.28 -10.06
N VAL A 52 14.88 7.74 -10.78
CA VAL A 52 15.15 6.90 -11.97
C VAL A 52 15.94 7.66 -13.02
N SER A 53 15.60 8.93 -13.27
CA SER A 53 16.31 9.77 -14.24
C SER A 53 17.80 9.91 -13.92
N LYS A 54 18.20 9.84 -12.64
CA LYS A 54 19.61 9.90 -12.23
C LYS A 54 20.31 8.56 -12.27
N LEU A 55 19.60 7.48 -11.95
CA LEU A 55 20.17 6.14 -11.87
C LEU A 55 20.39 5.52 -13.25
N ILE A 56 19.55 5.83 -14.23
CA ILE A 56 19.64 5.22 -15.57
C ILE A 56 20.86 5.72 -16.37
N ASP A 57 21.36 6.92 -16.05
CA ASP A 57 22.54 7.51 -16.70
C ASP A 57 23.87 6.93 -16.17
N VAL A 58 23.82 6.09 -15.12
CA VAL A 58 25.03 5.47 -14.55
C VAL A 58 25.52 4.36 -15.50
N PRO A 59 26.77 4.40 -15.99
CA PRO A 59 27.25 3.46 -17.03
C PRO A 59 27.16 1.97 -16.67
N SER A 60 27.22 1.62 -15.38
CA SER A 60 27.11 0.23 -14.90
C SER A 60 25.66 -0.25 -14.72
N VAL A 61 24.66 0.62 -14.89
CA VAL A 61 23.25 0.30 -14.70
C VAL A 61 22.63 -0.11 -16.04
N HIS A 62 22.17 -1.36 -16.12
CA HIS A 62 21.54 -1.86 -17.35
C HIS A 62 20.05 -1.52 -17.44
N SER A 63 19.34 -1.50 -16.31
CA SER A 63 17.93 -1.11 -16.27
C SER A 63 17.53 -0.70 -14.86
N VAL A 64 16.56 0.23 -14.77
CA VAL A 64 15.95 0.63 -13.50
C VAL A 64 14.45 0.44 -13.63
N ARG A 65 13.84 -0.28 -12.67
CA ARG A 65 12.39 -0.39 -12.56
C ARG A 65 11.92 0.38 -11.34
N ARG A 66 10.92 1.23 -11.53
CA ARG A 66 10.22 1.91 -10.44
C ARG A 66 8.78 1.44 -10.35
N ARG A 67 8.21 1.58 -9.17
CA ARG A 67 6.78 1.44 -8.91
C ARG A 67 6.44 2.11 -7.58
N VAL A 68 5.46 3.00 -7.57
CA VAL A 68 4.77 3.36 -6.32
C VAL A 68 3.69 2.32 -6.06
N LYS A 69 3.55 1.92 -4.79
CA LYS A 69 2.58 0.89 -4.42
C LYS A 69 1.17 1.44 -4.62
N LYS A 70 0.28 0.63 -5.22
CA LYS A 70 -1.13 1.01 -5.36
C LYS A 70 -1.77 1.13 -3.97
N PRO A 71 -2.61 2.15 -3.72
CA PRO A 71 -3.28 2.35 -2.42
C PRO A 71 -4.03 1.11 -1.92
N THR A 72 -4.83 0.45 -2.75
CA THR A 72 -5.54 -0.78 -2.35
C THR A 72 -4.59 -1.90 -1.93
N HIS A 73 -3.49 -2.08 -2.66
CA HIS A 73 -2.46 -3.08 -2.31
C HIS A 73 -1.64 -2.68 -1.07
N LEU A 74 -1.63 -1.41 -0.65
CA LEU A 74 -1.04 -0.98 0.61
C LEU A 74 -1.90 -1.49 1.77
N ILE A 75 -3.20 -1.25 1.71
CA ILE A 75 -4.16 -1.71 2.73
C ILE A 75 -4.16 -3.24 2.84
N GLU A 76 -4.16 -3.97 1.71
CA GLU A 76 -4.05 -5.44 1.70
C GLU A 76 -2.81 -5.91 2.47
N LYS A 77 -1.68 -5.24 2.22
CA LYS A 77 -0.41 -5.58 2.85
C LYS A 77 -0.44 -5.32 4.36
N ILE A 78 -1.09 -4.25 4.81
CA ILE A 78 -1.26 -3.94 6.23
C ILE A 78 -2.09 -5.04 6.89
N ILE A 79 -3.26 -5.38 6.33
CA ILE A 79 -4.13 -6.45 6.84
C ILE A 79 -3.40 -7.80 6.89
N ARG A 80 -2.67 -8.16 5.84
CA ARG A 80 -1.89 -9.41 5.79
C ARG A 80 -0.75 -9.47 6.82
N LYS A 81 -0.22 -8.32 7.24
CA LYS A 81 0.86 -8.22 8.24
C LYS A 81 0.37 -7.92 9.66
N GLY A 82 -0.91 -7.57 9.85
CA GLY A 82 -1.49 -7.20 11.14
C GLY A 82 -1.24 -8.21 12.27
N LYS A 83 -1.29 -9.52 11.98
CA LYS A 83 -1.00 -10.57 12.99
C LYS A 83 0.45 -10.55 13.50
N ASN A 84 1.40 -10.07 12.70
CA ASN A 84 2.80 -10.04 13.09
C ASN A 84 3.10 -8.85 14.00
N ILE A 85 2.39 -7.73 13.84
CA ILE A 85 2.54 -6.55 14.70
C ILE A 85 2.23 -6.90 16.15
N LYS A 86 1.21 -7.74 16.40
CA LYS A 86 0.87 -8.22 17.75
C LYS A 86 1.85 -9.23 18.35
N LYS A 87 2.73 -9.84 17.55
CA LYS A 87 3.71 -10.82 18.05
C LYS A 87 5.02 -10.19 18.52
N GLU A 88 5.28 -8.96 18.11
CA GLU A 88 6.50 -8.21 18.42
C GLU A 88 6.30 -7.18 19.54
N ILE A 89 5.08 -7.08 20.09
CA ILE A 89 4.70 -6.24 21.24
C ILE A 89 4.42 -7.12 22.45
#